data_AF-B3CTL8-F1
#
_entry.id   AF-B3CTL8-F1
#
_cell.length_a   1.000
_cell.length_b   1.000
_cell.length_c   1.000
_cell.angle_alpha   90.00
_cell.angle_beta   90.00
_cell.angle_gamma   90.00
#
_symmetry.space_group_name_H-M   'P 1'
#
loop_
_entity.id
_entity.type
_entity.pdbx_description
1 polymer ?
#
loop_
_entity_poly.entity_id
_entity_poly.type
_entity_poly.pdbx_seq_one_letter_code
_entity_poly.pdbx_strand_id
1 'polypeptide(L)'
;MPIEHLIINNKGEIMSVKITKGNKSYLSIASVISKGLSGKLFGDKAYISKELFHQLLTNGLRLFTNLRKDMKTYLLDIQDNRLLNKRSLI
;
A
#
# COMPACT_ATOMS: atom_id res chain seq x y z
N MET A 1 -0.76 -21.03 -6.97
CA MET A 1 0.17 -20.75 -5.85
C MET A 1 -0.47 -19.73 -4.90
N PRO A 2 -0.26 -19.84 -3.58
CA PRO A 2 -0.70 -18.82 -2.63
C PRO A 2 0.13 -17.53 -2.77
N ILE A 3 -0.47 -16.39 -2.48
CA ILE A 3 0.17 -15.07 -2.43
C ILE A 3 -0.01 -14.51 -1.02
N GLU A 4 1.11 -14.13 -0.43
CA GLU A 4 1.19 -13.51 0.88
C GLU A 4 1.14 -11.98 0.75
N HIS A 5 0.35 -11.36 1.62
CA HIS A 5 0.27 -9.91 1.79
C HIS A 5 0.56 -9.62 3.26
N LEU A 6 1.52 -8.75 3.52
CA LEU A 6 2.11 -8.44 4.81
C LEU A 6 2.30 -6.93 5.03
N ILE A 7 1.52 -6.29 5.90
CA ILE A 7 1.79 -4.90 6.31
C ILE A 7 2.75 -4.91 7.49
N ILE A 8 3.88 -4.20 7.35
CA ILE A 8 4.87 -3.98 8.41
C ILE A 8 4.95 -2.49 8.73
N ASN A 9 5.06 -2.13 10.00
CA ASN A 9 5.29 -0.75 10.39
C ASN A 9 6.78 -0.34 10.34
N ASN A 10 7.09 0.91 10.64
CA ASN A 10 8.45 1.45 10.61
C ASN A 10 9.40 0.89 11.68
N LYS A 11 8.89 0.16 12.68
CA LYS A 11 9.68 -0.56 13.70
C LYS A 11 9.97 -2.02 13.30
N GLY A 12 9.44 -2.49 12.17
CA GLY A 12 9.56 -3.88 11.74
C GLY A 12 8.49 -4.80 12.33
N GLU A 13 7.46 -4.25 12.98
CA GLU A 13 6.37 -5.05 13.56
C GLU A 13 5.34 -5.38 12.48
N ILE A 14 4.88 -6.63 12.48
CA ILE A 14 3.82 -7.10 11.57
C ILE A 14 2.48 -6.56 12.08
N MET A 15 1.84 -5.73 11.26
CA MET A 15 0.54 -5.14 11.56
C MET A 15 -0.63 -5.99 11.04
N SER A 16 -0.44 -6.67 9.91
CA SER A 16 -1.50 -7.45 9.27
C SER A 16 -0.91 -8.45 8.29
N VAL A 17 -1.49 -9.65 8.23
CA VAL A 17 -1.09 -10.73 7.31
C VAL A 17 -2.33 -11.28 6.65
N LYS A 18 -2.24 -11.55 5.34
CA LYS A 18 -3.27 -12.30 4.64
C LYS A 18 -2.68 -13.17 3.55
N ILE A 19 -3.03 -14.45 3.59
CA ILE A 19 -2.67 -15.41 2.54
C ILE A 19 -3.90 -15.58 1.65
N THR A 20 -3.70 -15.43 0.34
CA THR A 20 -4.77 -15.55 -0.65
C THR A 20 -4.40 -16.52 -1.76
N LYS A 21 -5.40 -17.07 -2.44
CA LYS A 21 -5.17 -17.75 -3.72
C LYS A 21 -4.74 -16.70 -4.76
N GLY A 22 -3.79 -17.05 -5.63
CA GLY A 22 -3.20 -16.10 -6.59
C GLY A 22 -4.12 -15.51 -7.66
N ASN A 23 -5.42 -15.82 -7.65
CA ASN A 23 -6.42 -15.24 -8.54
C ASN A 23 -7.20 -14.07 -7.92
N LYS A 24 -6.89 -13.66 -6.68
CA LYS A 24 -7.55 -12.54 -6.01
C LYS A 24 -6.90 -11.21 -6.40
N SER A 25 -7.73 -10.18 -6.59
CA SER A 25 -7.26 -8.82 -6.92
C SER A 25 -6.53 -8.19 -5.73
N TYR A 26 -5.27 -7.75 -5.95
CA TYR A 26 -4.45 -7.02 -4.98
C TYR A 26 -5.18 -5.82 -4.36
N LEU A 27 -6.00 -5.11 -5.15
CA LEU A 27 -6.73 -3.93 -4.68
C LEU A 27 -7.77 -4.28 -3.60
N SER A 28 -8.52 -5.36 -3.82
CA SER A 28 -9.49 -5.86 -2.84
C SER A 28 -8.82 -6.35 -1.56
N ILE A 29 -7.61 -6.88 -1.69
CA ILE A 29 -6.84 -7.39 -0.56
C ILE A 29 -6.31 -6.22 0.27
N ALA A 30 -5.73 -5.20 -0.37
CA ALA A 30 -5.21 -3.99 0.27
C ALA A 30 -6.24 -3.32 1.18
N SER A 31 -7.48 -3.16 0.70
CA SER A 31 -8.58 -2.58 1.49
C SER A 31 -8.91 -3.41 2.74
N VAL A 32 -8.83 -4.75 2.65
CA VAL A 32 -9.11 -5.62 3.79
C VAL A 32 -7.96 -5.67 4.80
N ILE A 33 -6.72 -5.83 4.34
CA ILE A 33 -5.57 -5.99 5.24
C ILE A 33 -5.20 -4.70 5.98
N SER A 34 -5.60 -3.55 5.43
CA SER A 34 -5.37 -2.23 6.02
C SER A 34 -6.48 -1.77 6.97
N LYS A 35 -7.53 -2.58 7.16
CA LYS A 35 -8.66 -2.21 8.02
C LYS A 35 -8.20 -1.95 9.45
N GLY A 36 -8.60 -0.81 10.01
CA GLY A 36 -8.21 -0.38 11.36
C GLY A 36 -6.84 0.30 11.45
N LEU A 37 -6.11 0.41 10.33
CA LEU A 37 -4.87 1.18 10.26
C LEU A 37 -5.14 2.62 9.81
N SER A 38 -4.29 3.53 10.26
CA SER A 38 -4.33 4.96 9.89
C SER A 38 -2.91 5.49 9.67
N GLY A 39 -2.78 6.62 8.97
CA GLY A 39 -1.50 7.27 8.71
C GLY A 39 -1.08 7.13 7.25
N LYS A 40 0.15 6.68 7.00
CA LYS A 40 0.72 6.54 5.66
C LYS A 40 0.93 5.07 5.31
N LEU A 41 0.49 4.65 4.13
CA LEU A 41 0.74 3.34 3.57
C LEU A 41 1.60 3.48 2.32
N PHE A 42 2.70 2.75 2.23
CA PHE A 42 3.62 2.79 1.09
C PHE A 42 3.54 1.49 0.32
N GLY A 43 3.41 1.57 -1.00
CA GLY A 43 3.18 0.40 -1.82
C GLY A 43 3.68 0.38 -3.24
N ASP A 44 3.62 -0.80 -3.82
CA ASP A 44 4.02 -1.03 -5.21
C ASP A 44 3.03 -0.41 -6.22
N LYS A 45 3.50 -0.23 -7.47
CA LYS A 45 2.69 0.26 -8.59
C LYS A 45 1.47 -0.62 -8.89
N ALA A 46 1.48 -1.89 -8.48
CA ALA A 46 0.33 -2.78 -8.57
C ALA A 46 -0.90 -2.29 -7.78
N TYR A 47 -0.69 -1.46 -6.76
CA TYR A 47 -1.76 -0.89 -5.91
C TYR A 47 -2.29 0.47 -6.39
N ILE A 48 -1.84 0.95 -7.56
CA ILE A 48 -2.36 2.20 -8.14
C ILE A 48 -3.82 2.00 -8.57
N SER A 49 -4.75 2.59 -7.81
CA SER A 49 -6.16 2.71 -8.16
C SER A 49 -6.76 3.94 -7.49
N LYS A 50 -7.51 4.73 -8.26
CA LYS A 50 -8.22 5.92 -7.74
C LYS A 50 -9.24 5.52 -6.67
N GLU A 51 -9.97 4.43 -6.90
CA GLU A 51 -10.96 3.92 -5.96
C GLU A 51 -10.31 3.47 -4.65
N LEU A 52 -9.23 2.68 -4.73
CA LEU A 52 -8.50 2.23 -3.55
C LEU A 52 -7.94 3.42 -2.75
N PHE A 53 -7.36 4.41 -3.44
CA PHE A 53 -6.85 5.61 -2.78
C PHE A 53 -7.95 6.33 -2.00
N HIS A 54 -9.13 6.56 -2.60
CA HIS A 54 -10.24 7.21 -1.92
C HIS A 54 -10.76 6.39 -0.74
N GLN A 55 -10.93 5.08 -0.90
CA GLN A 55 -11.37 4.20 0.18
C GLN A 55 -10.41 4.24 1.38
N LEU A 56 -9.11 4.12 1.14
CA LEU A 56 -8.11 4.16 2.20
C LEU A 56 -8.04 5.55 2.84
N LEU A 57 -8.11 6.61 2.04
CA LEU A 57 -8.08 7.99 2.54
C LEU A 57 -9.28 8.28 3.45
N THR A 58 -10.48 7.83 3.08
CA THR A 58 -11.68 7.92 3.93
C THR A 58 -11.49 7.19 5.26
N ASN A 59 -10.73 6.09 5.26
CA ASN A 59 -10.37 5.35 6.47
C ASN A 59 -9.18 5.94 7.24
N GLY A 60 -8.70 7.14 6.85
CA GLY A 60 -7.57 7.81 7.51
C GLY A 60 -6.20 7.28 7.12
N LEU A 61 -6.10 6.50 6.03
CA LEU A 61 -4.86 5.91 5.53
C LEU A 61 -4.52 6.46 4.14
N ARG A 62 -3.49 7.29 4.04
CA ARG A 62 -3.04 7.84 2.77
C ARG A 62 -2.10 6.85 2.08
N LEU A 63 -2.52 6.34 0.93
CA LEU A 63 -1.71 5.44 0.09
C LEU A 63 -0.72 6.25 -0.77
N PHE A 64 0.55 5.84 -0.72
CA PHE A 64 1.64 6.31 -1.54
C PHE A 64 2.17 5.16 -2.39
N THR A 65 2.32 5.39 -3.68
CA THR A 65 2.85 4.40 -4.63
C THR A 65 3.85 5.06 -5.56
N ASN A 66 4.80 4.26 -6.06
CA ASN A 66 5.64 4.71 -7.16
C ASN A 66 4.76 5.04 -8.38
N LEU A 67 5.11 6.08 -9.12
CA LEU A 67 4.31 6.52 -10.27
C LEU A 67 4.60 5.67 -11.52
N ARG A 68 3.59 5.50 -12.37
CA ARG A 68 3.81 5.03 -13.75
C ARG A 68 4.34 6.18 -14.60
N LYS A 69 5.03 5.86 -15.70
CA LYS A 69 5.73 6.86 -16.54
C LYS A 69 4.79 7.94 -17.12
N ASP A 70 3.52 7.58 -17.29
CA ASP A 70 2.43 8.37 -17.87
C ASP A 70 1.59 9.15 -16.84
N MET A 71 1.87 8.99 -15.54
CA MET A 71 1.13 9.68 -14.48
C MET A 71 1.73 11.05 -14.16
N LYS A 72 0.86 12.01 -13.86
CA LYS A 72 1.29 13.30 -13.30
C LYS A 72 2.04 13.08 -11.99
N THR A 73 3.22 13.70 -11.89
CA THR A 73 4.02 13.73 -10.67
C THR A 73 3.32 14.52 -9.58
N TYR A 74 3.48 14.06 -8.36
CA TYR A 74 3.08 14.79 -7.16
C TYR A 74 4.31 14.95 -6.26
N LEU A 75 4.36 16.05 -5.53
CA LEU A 75 5.45 16.30 -4.58
C LEU A 75 5.32 15.34 -3.41
N LEU A 76 6.39 14.56 -3.20
CA LEU A 76 6.63 13.76 -2.01
C LEU A 76 7.73 14.44 -1.21
N ASP A 77 7.58 14.46 0.12
CA ASP A 77 8.69 14.81 0.97
C ASP A 77 9.84 13.80 0.81
N ILE A 78 11.08 14.24 1.05
CA ILE A 78 12.28 13.42 0.90
C ILE A 78 12.19 12.14 1.74
N GLN A 79 11.63 12.22 2.95
CA GLN A 79 11.45 11.06 3.82
C GLN A 79 10.43 10.08 3.26
N ASP A 80 9.30 10.57 2.76
CA ASP A 80 8.26 9.74 2.17
C ASP A 80 8.76 9.05 0.89
N ASN A 81 9.53 9.77 0.06
CA ASN A 81 10.16 9.19 -1.12
C ASN A 81 11.19 8.11 -0.74
N ARG A 82 11.96 8.33 0.34
CA ARG A 82 12.91 7.32 0.84
C ARG A 82 12.19 6.07 1.34
N LEU A 83 11.07 6.22 2.05
CA LEU A 83 10.25 5.11 2.54
C LEU A 83 9.60 4.32 1.39
N LEU A 84 9.11 5.02 0.37
CA LEU A 84 8.50 4.40 -0.81
C LEU A 84 9.49 3.58 -1.66
N ASN A 85 10.76 4.01 -1.70
CA ASN A 85 11.82 3.31 -2.43
C ASN A 85 12.49 2.19 -1.61
N LYS A 86 12.21 2.10 -0.29
CA LYS A 86 12.55 0.89 0.46
C LYS A 86 11.63 -0.23 -0.01
N ARG A 87 12.21 -1.39 -0.28
CA ARG A 87 11.46 -2.64 -0.50
C ARG A 87 10.82 -3.11 0.81
N SER A 88 9.82 -2.37 1.27
CA SER A 88 8.99 -2.74 2.39
C SER A 88 7.86 -3.59 1.81
N LEU A 89 7.74 -4.83 2.28
CA LEU A 89 6.61 -5.71 1.91
C LEU A 89 5.30 -5.05 2.40
N ILE A 90 4.26 -5.08 1.55
CA ILE A 90 2.83 -4.89 1.91
C ILE A 90 2.14 -6.24 1.94
#